data_AF-A0A356QVK5-F1
#
_entry.id   AF-A0A356QVK5-F1
#
_cell.length_a   1.000
_cell.length_b   1.000
_cell.length_c   1.000
_cell.angle_alpha   90.00
_cell.angle_beta   90.00
_cell.angle_gamma   90.00
#
_symmetry.space_group_name_H-M   'P 1'
#
loop_
_entity.id
_entity.type
_entity.pdbx_description
1 polymer ?
#
loop_
_entity_poly.entity_id
_entity_poly.type
_entity_poly.pdbx_seq_one_letter_code
_entity_poly.pdbx_strand_id
1 'polypeptide(L)'
;MVTPIKAYHEYLSTSAWTFEHQALVRARMITGSDALRQRFEEIRHRVLCQPRETSKLQGAMRDMRQRMRQHHSRHSGSDFDLKHDAGGIVDIEFLCQYLVLKFAHQTPALTRHRGNLRILSELAASGGIASETAKTLSDTLAQYLSKENELKLGRRKALLPETSFAPEREAIQRLWREQLEHTSS
;
A
#
# COMPACT_ATOMS: atom_id res chain seq x y z
N MET A 1 -20.82 -9.60 14.60
CA MET A 1 -19.75 -9.90 15.58
C MET A 1 -19.11 -8.59 16.01
N VAL A 2 -18.77 -8.42 17.29
CA VAL A 2 -18.17 -7.18 17.84
C VAL A 2 -16.95 -7.55 18.66
N THR A 3 -15.85 -6.80 18.50
CA THR A 3 -14.61 -6.99 19.28
C THR A 3 -14.42 -5.80 20.22
N PRO A 4 -14.25 -5.99 21.54
CA PRO A 4 -13.91 -4.92 22.45
C PRO A 4 -12.61 -4.22 22.06
N ILE A 5 -12.54 -2.89 22.19
CA ILE A 5 -11.40 -2.09 21.71
C ILE A 5 -10.05 -2.48 22.36
N LYS A 6 -10.08 -2.97 23.61
CA LYS A 6 -8.89 -3.49 24.29
C LYS A 6 -8.39 -4.79 23.64
N ALA A 7 -9.29 -5.73 23.38
CA ALA A 7 -8.96 -6.98 22.70
C ALA A 7 -8.48 -6.72 21.26
N TYR A 8 -9.05 -5.73 20.58
CA TYR A 8 -8.59 -5.28 19.27
C TYR A 8 -7.13 -4.78 19.31
N HIS A 9 -6.78 -3.94 20.29
CA HIS A 9 -5.40 -3.47 20.48
C HIS A 9 -4.42 -4.61 20.76
N GLU A 10 -4.79 -5.50 21.69
CA GLU A 10 -3.94 -6.63 22.08
C GLU A 10 -3.69 -7.55 20.90
N TYR A 11 -4.74 -7.94 20.17
CA TYR A 11 -4.64 -8.75 18.97
C TYR A 11 -3.70 -8.12 17.93
N LEU A 12 -3.92 -6.85 17.59
CA LEU A 12 -3.07 -6.14 16.62
C LEU A 12 -1.62 -6.03 17.08
N SER A 13 -1.37 -6.01 18.39
CA SER A 13 -0.02 -5.82 18.92
C SER A 13 0.79 -7.12 19.03
N THR A 14 0.12 -8.28 19.15
CA THR A 14 0.81 -9.54 19.51
C THR A 14 0.60 -10.67 18.51
N SER A 15 -0.56 -10.70 17.85
CA SER A 15 -1.03 -11.91 17.14
C SER A 15 -1.37 -11.65 15.67
N ALA A 16 -1.58 -10.39 15.30
CA ALA A 16 -1.95 -10.02 13.95
C ALA A 16 -0.80 -10.27 12.97
N TRP A 17 -1.18 -10.71 11.77
CA TRP A 17 -0.27 -10.95 10.68
C TRP A 17 0.13 -9.62 10.02
N THR A 18 1.29 -9.58 9.37
CA THR A 18 1.79 -8.38 8.67
C THR A 18 0.78 -7.79 7.69
N PHE A 19 -0.01 -8.63 7.00
CA PHE A 19 -1.04 -8.15 6.07
C PHE A 19 -2.18 -7.39 6.76
N GLU A 20 -2.46 -7.71 8.02
CA GLU A 20 -3.48 -7.00 8.79
C GLU A 20 -2.98 -5.63 9.19
N HIS A 21 -1.68 -5.50 9.52
CA HIS A 21 -1.04 -4.20 9.70
C HIS A 21 -1.00 -3.40 8.40
N GLN A 22 -0.77 -4.05 7.26
CA GLN A 22 -0.86 -3.41 5.95
C GLN A 22 -2.26 -2.86 5.67
N ALA A 23 -3.31 -3.64 5.96
CA ALA A 23 -4.69 -3.17 5.85
C ALA A 23 -4.97 -2.02 6.84
N LEU A 24 -4.39 -2.08 8.05
CA LEU A 24 -4.51 -1.05 9.08
C LEU A 24 -3.97 0.32 8.63
N VAL A 25 -2.98 0.36 7.72
CA VAL A 25 -2.50 1.62 7.11
C VAL A 25 -3.64 2.41 6.49
N ARG A 26 -4.63 1.75 5.88
CA ARG A 26 -5.78 2.41 5.23
C ARG A 26 -7.00 2.53 6.15
N ALA A 27 -7.05 1.76 7.22
CA ALA A 27 -8.21 1.70 8.11
C ALA A 27 -8.53 3.06 8.74
N ARG A 28 -9.82 3.38 8.83
CA ARG A 28 -10.34 4.58 9.50
C ARG A 28 -11.64 4.26 10.21
N MET A 29 -11.90 4.92 11.33
CA MET A 29 -13.22 4.87 11.93
C MET A 29 -14.21 5.65 11.06
N ILE A 30 -15.32 5.01 10.71
CA ILE A 30 -16.42 5.63 9.93
C ILE A 30 -17.47 6.21 10.87
N THR A 31 -17.78 5.50 11.96
CA THR A 31 -18.80 5.86 12.94
C THR A 31 -18.37 5.42 14.34
N GLY A 32 -18.89 6.07 15.37
CA GLY A 32 -18.53 5.88 16.78
C GLY A 32 -18.42 7.21 17.51
N SER A 33 -18.40 7.15 18.84
CA SER A 33 -18.18 8.33 19.68
C SER A 33 -16.76 8.89 19.51
N ASP A 34 -16.56 10.17 19.81
CA ASP A 34 -15.25 10.81 19.71
C ASP A 34 -14.19 10.12 20.57
N ALA A 35 -14.56 9.70 21.78
CA ALA A 35 -13.69 8.93 22.66
C ALA A 35 -13.26 7.59 22.03
N LEU A 36 -14.16 6.91 21.33
CA LEU A 36 -13.83 5.65 20.65
C LEU A 36 -12.96 5.90 19.42
N ARG A 37 -13.23 6.97 18.67
CA ARG A 37 -12.42 7.41 17.53
C ARG A 37 -10.99 7.71 17.95
N GLN A 38 -10.82 8.49 19.02
CA GLN A 38 -9.50 8.81 19.56
C GLN A 38 -8.73 7.54 19.95
N ARG A 39 -9.37 6.61 20.67
CA ARG A 39 -8.74 5.33 21.04
C ARG A 39 -8.34 4.49 19.83
N PHE A 40 -9.18 4.46 18.80
CA PHE A 40 -8.85 3.76 17.56
C PHE A 40 -7.62 4.37 16.87
N GLU A 41 -7.56 5.70 16.77
CA GLU A 41 -6.42 6.41 16.18
C GLU A 41 -5.12 6.18 16.97
N GLU A 42 -5.20 6.21 18.31
CA GLU A 42 -4.07 5.91 19.19
C GLU A 42 -3.55 4.47 18.98
N ILE A 43 -4.46 3.49 18.93
CA ILE A 43 -4.11 2.09 18.67
C ILE A 43 -3.46 1.94 17.30
N ARG A 44 -4.09 2.49 16.25
CA ARG A 44 -3.57 2.44 14.89
C ARG A 44 -2.18 3.06 14.82
N HIS A 45 -1.99 4.24 15.40
CA HIS A 45 -0.69 4.91 15.44
C HIS A 45 0.36 4.03 16.12
N ARG A 46 0.09 3.51 17.32
CA ARG A 46 1.01 2.65 18.07
C ARG A 46 1.40 1.41 17.29
N VAL A 47 0.44 0.70 16.70
CA VAL A 47 0.68 -0.51 15.92
C VAL A 47 1.52 -0.22 14.68
N LEU A 48 1.19 0.85 13.94
CA LEU A 48 1.96 1.22 12.75
C LEU A 48 3.39 1.66 13.08
N CYS A 49 3.62 2.33 14.22
CA CYS A 49 4.94 2.78 14.69
C CYS A 49 5.77 1.70 15.41
N GLN A 50 5.32 0.45 15.47
CA GLN A 50 6.13 -0.65 16.03
C GLN A 50 7.43 -0.83 15.23
N PRO A 51 8.58 -1.08 15.89
CA PRO A 51 9.81 -1.43 15.20
C PRO A 51 9.62 -2.77 14.49
N ARG A 52 10.15 -2.88 13.26
CA ARG A 52 10.06 -4.08 12.44
C ARG A 52 11.41 -4.44 11.87
N GLU A 53 11.67 -5.74 11.78
CA GLU A 53 12.83 -6.22 11.06
C GLU A 53 12.56 -6.13 9.55
N THR A 54 13.37 -5.35 8.84
CA THR A 54 13.11 -4.99 7.44
C THR A 54 13.02 -6.22 6.53
N SER A 55 13.90 -7.21 6.71
CA SER A 55 13.95 -8.39 5.82
C SER A 55 12.69 -9.25 5.95
N LYS A 56 12.21 -9.49 7.19
CA LYS A 56 10.94 -10.18 7.45
C LYS A 56 9.74 -9.44 6.88
N LEU A 57 9.71 -8.12 7.04
CA LEU A 57 8.64 -7.29 6.46
C LEU A 57 8.63 -7.39 4.94
N GLN A 58 9.78 -7.24 4.28
CA GLN A 58 9.90 -7.39 2.82
C GLN A 58 9.41 -8.76 2.34
N GLY A 59 9.86 -9.85 2.99
CA GLY A 59 9.43 -11.21 2.67
C GLY A 59 7.92 -11.39 2.75
N ALA A 60 7.31 -10.98 3.87
CA ALA A 60 5.86 -11.07 4.05
C ALA A 60 5.06 -10.28 3.00
N MET A 61 5.54 -9.07 2.64
CA MET A 61 4.92 -8.24 1.61
C MET A 61 4.99 -8.89 0.21
N ARG A 62 6.15 -9.44 -0.16
CA ARG A 62 6.34 -10.13 -1.44
C ARG A 62 5.46 -11.38 -1.53
N ASP A 63 5.49 -12.22 -0.52
CA ASP A 63 4.77 -13.50 -0.49
C ASP A 63 3.27 -13.29 -0.63
N MET A 64 2.71 -12.34 0.14
CA MET A 64 1.30 -12.01 0.02
C MET A 64 0.97 -11.45 -1.37
N ARG A 65 1.79 -10.52 -1.87
CA ARG A 65 1.52 -9.91 -3.17
C ARG A 65 1.53 -10.95 -4.30
N GLN A 66 2.47 -11.88 -4.25
CA GLN A 66 2.59 -12.99 -5.21
C GLN A 66 1.35 -13.87 -5.19
N ARG A 67 0.87 -14.27 -3.99
CA ARG A 67 -0.38 -15.04 -3.84
C ARG A 67 -1.57 -14.29 -4.45
N MET A 68 -1.72 -13.00 -4.16
CA MET A 68 -2.78 -12.17 -4.75
C MET A 68 -2.69 -12.13 -6.28
N ARG A 69 -1.48 -11.98 -6.84
CA ARG A 69 -1.25 -11.99 -8.29
C ARG A 69 -1.75 -13.30 -8.90
N GLN A 70 -1.33 -14.45 -8.35
CA GLN A 70 -1.73 -15.79 -8.82
C GLN A 70 -3.25 -16.01 -8.82
N HIS A 71 -3.97 -15.46 -7.84
CA HIS A 71 -5.44 -15.58 -7.78
C HIS A 71 -6.17 -14.68 -8.79
N HIS A 72 -5.57 -13.55 -9.18
CA HIS A 72 -6.18 -12.55 -10.05
C HIS A 72 -5.74 -12.65 -11.52
N SER A 73 -4.59 -13.25 -11.83
CA SER A 73 -4.11 -13.48 -13.20
C SER A 73 -5.06 -14.40 -13.98
N ARG A 74 -5.96 -13.80 -14.77
CA ARG A 74 -6.97 -14.50 -15.58
C ARG A 74 -7.13 -13.93 -16.99
N HIS A 75 -6.16 -13.16 -17.47
CA HIS A 75 -6.19 -12.59 -18.82
C HIS A 75 -5.18 -13.27 -19.74
N SER A 76 -5.36 -13.05 -21.05
CA SER A 76 -4.46 -13.54 -22.09
C SER A 76 -3.13 -12.78 -22.03
N GLY A 77 -2.05 -13.38 -22.55
CA GLY A 77 -0.69 -12.82 -22.46
C GLY A 77 -0.49 -11.47 -23.15
N SER A 78 -1.42 -11.00 -23.97
CA SER A 78 -1.34 -9.70 -24.67
C SER A 78 -2.01 -8.53 -23.93
N ASP A 79 -2.63 -8.79 -22.77
CA ASP A 79 -3.35 -7.79 -21.98
C ASP A 79 -2.55 -7.40 -20.72
N PHE A 80 -2.75 -6.16 -20.26
CA PHE A 80 -2.30 -5.63 -18.97
C PHE A 80 -3.52 -5.37 -18.08
N ASP A 81 -3.62 -6.07 -16.95
CA ASP A 81 -4.56 -5.74 -15.87
C ASP A 81 -4.03 -4.52 -15.09
N LEU A 82 -4.62 -3.35 -15.36
CA LEU A 82 -4.24 -2.06 -14.78
C LEU A 82 -4.15 -2.09 -13.25
N LYS A 83 -4.88 -2.99 -12.60
CA LYS A 83 -4.93 -3.10 -11.15
C LYS A 83 -3.99 -4.15 -10.60
N HIS A 84 -4.03 -5.37 -11.13
CA HIS A 84 -3.43 -6.54 -10.48
C HIS A 84 -2.08 -6.98 -11.05
N ASP A 85 -1.69 -6.51 -12.23
CA ASP A 85 -0.41 -6.88 -12.82
C ASP A 85 0.77 -6.09 -12.23
N ALA A 86 1.98 -6.53 -12.60
CA ALA A 86 3.21 -5.86 -12.22
C ALA A 86 3.24 -4.42 -12.77
N GLY A 87 3.46 -3.46 -11.87
CA GLY A 87 3.38 -2.04 -12.20
C GLY A 87 1.95 -1.50 -12.30
N GLY A 88 0.96 -2.23 -11.78
CA GLY A 88 -0.43 -1.79 -11.66
C GLY A 88 -0.73 -1.01 -10.37
N ILE A 89 -1.98 -0.60 -10.20
CA ILE A 89 -2.46 0.18 -9.03
C ILE A 89 -2.10 -0.51 -7.72
N VAL A 90 -2.30 -1.83 -7.62
CA VAL A 90 -2.09 -2.58 -6.36
C VAL A 90 -0.61 -2.59 -5.96
N ASP A 91 0.33 -2.55 -6.91
CA ASP A 91 1.76 -2.45 -6.57
C ASP A 91 2.09 -1.11 -5.91
N ILE A 92 1.51 0.00 -6.38
CA ILE A 92 1.65 1.31 -5.74
C ILE A 92 1.06 1.31 -4.32
N GLU A 93 -0.13 0.71 -4.14
CA GLU A 93 -0.76 0.57 -2.83
C GLU A 93 0.12 -0.20 -1.85
N PHE A 94 0.65 -1.35 -2.29
CA PHE A 94 1.55 -2.18 -1.50
C PHE A 94 2.83 -1.45 -1.13
N LEU A 95 3.45 -0.74 -2.08
CA LEU A 95 4.64 0.07 -1.83
C LEU A 95 4.37 1.15 -0.77
N CYS A 96 3.28 1.90 -0.89
CA CYS A 96 2.91 2.90 0.11
C CYS A 96 2.73 2.27 1.51
N GLN A 97 2.01 1.15 1.59
CA GLN A 97 1.76 0.50 2.88
C GLN A 97 3.03 -0.11 3.48
N TYR A 98 3.88 -0.73 2.66
CA TYR A 98 5.20 -1.22 3.07
C TYR A 98 6.07 -0.08 3.64
N LEU A 99 6.18 1.03 2.90
CA LEU A 99 7.02 2.16 3.30
C LEU A 99 6.52 2.82 4.60
N VAL A 100 5.20 2.89 4.80
CA VAL A 100 4.64 3.29 6.10
C VAL A 100 5.07 2.31 7.20
N LEU A 101 4.90 1.00 7.03
CA LEU A 101 5.27 0.02 8.06
C LEU A 101 6.78 -0.02 8.33
N LYS A 102 7.61 0.24 7.31
CA LYS A 102 9.06 0.30 7.40
C LYS A 102 9.56 1.51 8.19
N PHE A 103 9.00 2.69 7.89
CA PHE A 103 9.53 3.96 8.38
C PHE A 103 8.71 4.62 9.49
N ALA A 104 7.48 4.18 9.78
CA ALA A 104 6.63 4.84 10.77
C ALA A 104 7.21 4.82 12.19
N HIS A 105 8.10 3.88 12.52
CA HIS A 105 8.79 3.88 13.81
C HIS A 105 9.70 5.13 13.96
N GLN A 106 10.46 5.46 12.93
CA GLN A 106 11.37 6.62 12.91
C GLN A 106 10.68 7.91 12.48
N THR A 107 9.63 7.81 11.66
CA THR A 107 8.85 8.93 11.13
C THR A 107 7.36 8.72 11.43
N PRO A 108 6.91 8.97 12.67
CA PRO A 108 5.52 8.72 13.07
C PRO A 108 4.48 9.55 12.31
N ALA A 109 4.90 10.65 11.65
CA ALA A 109 4.03 11.46 10.80
C ALA A 109 3.42 10.67 9.62
N LEU A 110 4.08 9.60 9.16
CA LEU A 110 3.57 8.71 8.11
C LEU A 110 2.23 8.04 8.46
N THR A 111 1.89 7.92 9.75
CA THR A 111 0.61 7.33 10.15
C THR A 111 -0.56 8.32 10.06
N ARG A 112 -0.32 9.62 9.88
CA ARG A 112 -1.40 10.63 9.85
C ARG A 112 -2.32 10.46 8.65
N HIS A 113 -1.75 10.02 7.54
CA HIS A 113 -2.43 9.89 6.26
C HIS A 113 -2.74 8.43 5.93
N ARG A 114 -3.73 8.25 5.05
CA ARG A 114 -4.26 6.94 4.62
C ARG A 114 -4.34 6.82 3.10
N GLY A 115 -4.47 7.95 2.42
CA GLY A 115 -4.52 8.01 0.96
C GLY A 115 -3.10 8.00 0.41
N ASN A 116 -2.86 7.18 -0.61
CA ASN A 116 -1.54 6.96 -1.20
C ASN A 116 -0.86 8.25 -1.61
N LEU A 117 -1.57 9.20 -2.25
CA LEU A 117 -0.99 10.49 -2.67
C LEU A 117 -0.42 11.29 -1.48
N ARG A 118 -1.12 11.30 -0.34
CA ARG A 118 -0.65 11.98 0.87
C ARG A 118 0.49 11.21 1.54
N ILE A 119 0.45 9.87 1.51
CA ILE A 119 1.54 9.02 1.99
C ILE A 119 2.81 9.26 1.15
N LEU A 120 2.72 9.30 -0.17
CA LEU A 120 3.83 9.59 -1.08
C LEU A 120 4.43 10.97 -0.82
N SER A 121 3.57 11.98 -0.63
CA SER A 121 4.00 13.34 -0.26
C SER A 121 4.76 13.36 1.06
N GLU A 122 4.28 12.65 2.09
CA GLU A 122 4.94 12.59 3.39
C GLU A 122 6.27 11.81 3.30
N LEU A 123 6.32 10.71 2.56
CA LEU A 123 7.54 9.93 2.33
C LEU A 123 8.62 10.75 1.62
N ALA A 124 8.24 11.61 0.67
CA ALA A 124 9.17 12.53 0.03
C ALA A 124 9.68 13.59 1.03
N ALA A 125 8.76 14.21 1.79
CA ALA A 125 9.09 15.25 2.75
C ALA A 125 10.01 14.76 3.88
N SER A 126 9.85 13.49 4.29
CA SER A 126 10.68 12.87 5.31
C SER A 126 11.95 12.20 4.78
N GLY A 127 12.18 12.22 3.45
CA GLY A 127 13.32 11.55 2.82
C GLY A 127 13.24 10.01 2.79
N GLY A 128 12.07 9.42 3.01
CA GLY A 128 11.86 7.96 2.92
C GLY A 128 11.96 7.42 1.49
N ILE A 129 11.68 8.26 0.49
CA ILE A 129 11.95 8.05 -0.94
C ILE A 129 12.36 9.36 -1.60
N ALA A 130 13.00 9.30 -2.77
CA ALA A 130 13.33 10.50 -3.54
C ALA A 130 12.06 11.25 -3.97
N SER A 131 12.11 12.58 -3.96
CA SER A 131 10.97 13.44 -4.34
C SER A 131 10.50 13.19 -5.77
N GLU A 132 11.43 12.92 -6.70
CA GLU A 132 11.13 12.58 -8.09
C GLU A 132 10.37 11.24 -8.22
N THR A 133 10.76 10.24 -7.41
CA THR A 133 10.05 8.96 -7.32
C THR A 133 8.63 9.15 -6.79
N ALA A 134 8.46 9.92 -5.71
CA ALA A 134 7.15 10.21 -5.14
C ALA A 134 6.23 10.94 -6.12
N LYS A 135 6.77 11.90 -6.87
CA LYS A 135 6.05 12.62 -7.92
C LYS A 135 5.61 11.66 -9.03
N THR A 136 6.54 10.89 -9.58
CA THR A 136 6.26 9.89 -10.63
C THR A 136 5.13 8.95 -10.19
N LEU A 137 5.21 8.37 -8.99
CA LEU A 137 4.15 7.49 -8.49
C LEU A 137 2.81 8.20 -8.28
N SER A 138 2.83 9.45 -7.83
CA SER A 138 1.60 10.23 -7.60
C SER A 138 0.90 10.54 -8.92
N ASP A 139 1.66 10.98 -9.92
CA ASP A 139 1.15 11.29 -11.26
C ASP A 139 0.62 10.02 -11.93
N THR A 140 1.37 8.91 -11.86
CA THR A 140 0.94 7.60 -12.38
C THR A 140 -0.33 7.11 -11.69
N LEU A 141 -0.40 7.18 -10.36
CA LEU A 141 -1.58 6.74 -9.63
C LEU A 141 -2.82 7.57 -10.01
N ALA A 142 -2.68 8.88 -10.15
CA ALA A 142 -3.78 9.75 -10.59
C ALA A 142 -4.27 9.37 -11.99
N GLN A 143 -3.34 9.13 -12.93
CA GLN A 143 -3.67 8.68 -14.28
C GLN A 143 -4.37 7.32 -14.28
N TYR A 144 -3.86 6.35 -13.51
CA TYR A 144 -4.44 5.01 -13.40
C TYR A 144 -5.84 5.04 -12.80
N LEU A 145 -6.07 5.80 -11.73
CA LEU A 145 -7.39 5.93 -11.11
C LEU A 145 -8.38 6.61 -12.06
N SER A 146 -7.95 7.63 -12.80
CA SER A 146 -8.76 8.25 -13.84
C SER A 146 -9.15 7.24 -14.92
N LYS A 147 -8.19 6.46 -15.41
CA LYS A 147 -8.42 5.44 -16.42
C LYS A 147 -9.34 4.31 -15.92
N GLU A 148 -9.12 3.83 -14.70
CA GLU A 148 -9.96 2.81 -14.08
C GLU A 148 -11.42 3.30 -13.95
N ASN A 149 -11.62 4.56 -13.54
CA ASN A 149 -12.94 5.17 -13.44
C ASN A 149 -13.62 5.31 -14.81
N GLU A 150 -12.90 5.74 -15.85
CA GLU A 150 -13.40 5.80 -17.22
C GLU A 150 -13.88 4.42 -17.72
N LEU A 151 -13.10 3.37 -17.45
CA LEU A 151 -13.45 1.99 -17.83
C LEU A 151 -14.67 1.49 -17.06
N LYS A 152 -14.74 1.75 -15.74
CA LYS A 152 -15.88 1.39 -14.88
C LYS A 152 -17.18 2.05 -15.34
N LEU A 153 -17.16 3.36 -15.62
CA LEU A 153 -18.33 4.09 -16.13
C LEU A 153 -18.81 3.52 -17.47
N GLY A 154 -17.87 3.11 -18.33
CA GLY A 154 -18.16 2.41 -19.58
C GLY A 154 -18.50 0.92 -19.42
N ARG A 155 -18.59 0.38 -18.19
CA ARG A 155 -18.80 -1.06 -17.89
C ARG A 155 -17.78 -1.99 -18.56
N ARG A 156 -16.55 -1.50 -18.77
CA ARG A 156 -15.43 -2.25 -19.36
C ARG A 156 -14.54 -2.84 -18.26
N LYS A 157 -13.90 -3.97 -18.54
CA LYS A 157 -12.84 -4.52 -17.67
C LYS A 157 -11.62 -3.59 -17.72
N ALA A 158 -10.85 -3.56 -16.64
CA ALA A 158 -9.60 -2.80 -16.55
C ALA A 158 -8.41 -3.50 -17.25
N LEU A 159 -8.69 -4.11 -18.42
CA LEU A 159 -7.70 -4.79 -19.26
C LEU A 159 -7.36 -3.86 -20.42
N LEU A 160 -6.08 -3.54 -20.54
CA LEU A 160 -5.52 -2.65 -21.55
C LEU A 160 -4.53 -3.41 -22.43
N PRO A 161 -4.18 -2.91 -23.63
CA PRO A 161 -3.07 -3.47 -24.40
C PRO A 161 -1.79 -3.50 -23.56
N GLU A 162 -0.99 -4.56 -23.67
CA GLU A 162 0.27 -4.71 -22.94
C GLU A 162 1.23 -3.52 -23.10
N THR A 163 1.20 -2.81 -24.22
CA THR A 163 2.02 -1.62 -24.47
C THR A 163 1.60 -0.38 -23.69
N SER A 164 0.45 -0.42 -23.02
CA SER A 164 -0.08 0.71 -22.25
C SER A 164 0.78 1.00 -21.02
N PHE A 165 1.08 2.28 -20.79
CA PHE A 165 1.79 2.78 -19.62
C PHE A 165 3.15 2.10 -19.38
N ALA A 166 3.86 1.70 -20.45
CA ALA A 166 5.11 0.97 -20.32
C ALA A 166 6.17 1.71 -19.45
N PRO A 167 6.42 3.02 -19.63
CA PRO A 167 7.37 3.76 -18.78
C PRO A 167 6.95 3.79 -17.30
N GLU A 168 5.68 4.01 -17.03
CA GLU A 168 5.13 4.08 -15.67
C GLU A 168 5.21 2.72 -14.97
N ARG A 169 4.85 1.65 -15.68
CA ARG A 169 4.95 0.27 -15.19
C ARG A 169 6.39 -0.07 -14.86
N GLU A 170 7.34 0.28 -15.72
CA GLU A 170 8.76 0.04 -15.47
C GLU A 170 9.26 0.80 -14.23
N ALA A 171 8.85 2.06 -14.05
CA ALA A 171 9.21 2.85 -12.88
C ALA A 171 8.70 2.24 -11.57
N ILE A 172 7.44 1.77 -11.54
CA ILE A 172 6.87 1.09 -10.36
C ILE A 172 7.61 -0.22 -10.08
N GLN A 173 7.85 -1.03 -11.13
CA GLN A 173 8.55 -2.30 -10.99
C GLN A 173 10.00 -2.11 -10.52
N ARG A 174 10.68 -1.05 -10.97
CA ARG A 174 12.03 -0.70 -10.50
C ARG A 174 12.03 -0.40 -9.02
N LEU A 175 11.12 0.47 -8.55
CA LEU A 175 11.01 0.77 -7.13
C LEU A 175 10.60 -0.47 -6.32
N TRP A 176 9.73 -1.31 -6.87
CA TRP A 176 9.38 -2.59 -6.26
C TRP A 176 10.63 -3.43 -6.00
N ARG A 177 11.50 -3.59 -7.00
CA ARG A 177 12.76 -4.34 -6.84
C ARG A 177 13.67 -3.68 -5.80
N GLU A 178 13.88 -2.37 -5.88
CA GLU A 178 14.71 -1.60 -4.95
C GLU A 178 14.25 -1.74 -3.48
N GLN A 179 12.94 -1.70 -3.25
CA GLN A 179 12.39 -1.67 -1.89
C GLN A 179 12.10 -3.05 -1.33
N LEU A 180 11.70 -4.00 -2.17
CA LEU A 180 11.22 -5.31 -1.73
C LEU A 180 12.12 -6.45 -2.15
N GLU A 181 13.00 -6.33 -3.14
CA GLU A 181 13.82 -7.46 -3.62
C GLU A 181 15.32 -7.29 -3.35
N HIS A 182 15.81 -6.05 -3.24
CA HIS A 182 17.17 -5.79 -2.79
C HIS A 182 17.30 -5.94 -1.28
N THR A 183 17.96 -7.02 -0.86
CA THR A 183 18.53 -7.15 0.47
C THR A 183 19.75 -6.23 0.51
N SER A 184 19.66 -5.06 1.15
CA SER A 184 20.88 -4.36 1.57
C SER A 184 21.68 -5.32 2.45
N SER A 185 22.84 -5.73 1.95
CA SER A 185 23.86 -6.46 2.72
C SER A 185 24.46 -5.56 3.79
#